data_AF-A0A2N1QQ28-F1
#
_entry.id   AF-A0A2N1QQ28-F1
#
_cell.length_a   1.000
_cell.length_b   1.000
_cell.length_c   1.000
_cell.angle_alpha   90.00
_cell.angle_beta   90.00
_cell.angle_gamma   90.00
#
_symmetry.space_group_name_H-M   'P 1'
#
loop_
_entity.id
_entity.type
_entity.pdbx_description
1 polymer ?
#
loop_
_entity_poly.entity_id
_entity_poly.type
_entity_poly.pdbx_seq_one_letter_code
_entity_poly.pdbx_strand_id
1 'polypeptide(L)'
;RDKVIFFRQLSAMINAGVTLGNSLDILSGQTKNLRLAEAIQQVKTRVDSGLSFSGAMKTRSEFTTLMVAMVAAGEEGGVLDKSIERLATFLDKQDELRRKVISAVTYPAVVILFAFVILYILVTVVMPRFSQVFKGLNVELPRLTVAVFDFSNWMANYWYIPALSFLVFVLVIVWMSRNKGTRPLIDRAKLRLPLVGDIIFKGIMARSNRTLSSLVEAGVPILRALDMTAEVSDNSVVSDGYALLHDSARKGGSLGDTAKNIKVFPVMIAHMMKVGEETGRLEEMLAKVADWFETELEEKIKRLTSILEPLLIIFVGGIVALVALAIFTPIVTAIQSMM
;
A
#
# COMPACT_ATOMS: atom_id res chain seq x y z
N ARG A 1 2.52 -12.41 -5.90
CA ARG A 1 3.20 -13.70 -5.72
C ARG A 1 2.97 -14.76 -6.81
N ASP A 2 1.80 -15.37 -7.01
CA ASP A 2 1.71 -16.48 -8.00
C ASP A 2 2.08 -16.06 -9.43
N LYS A 3 1.60 -14.89 -9.87
CA LYS A 3 1.99 -14.29 -11.18
C LYS A 3 3.49 -14.03 -11.26
N VAL A 4 4.09 -13.63 -10.13
CA VAL A 4 5.51 -13.31 -10.02
C VAL A 4 6.34 -14.59 -10.29
N ILE A 5 5.97 -15.68 -9.61
CA ILE A 5 6.58 -17.01 -9.79
C ILE A 5 6.39 -17.49 -11.24
N PHE A 6 5.16 -17.38 -11.76
CA PHE A 6 4.85 -17.77 -13.14
C PHE A 6 5.74 -17.06 -14.16
N PHE A 7 5.81 -15.72 -14.15
CA PHE A 7 6.63 -14.99 -15.13
C PHE A 7 8.13 -15.20 -14.92
N ARG A 8 8.58 -15.38 -13.67
CA ARG A 8 9.98 -15.70 -13.37
C ARG A 8 10.39 -17.07 -13.91
N GLN A 9 9.55 -18.08 -13.75
CA GLN A 9 9.79 -19.41 -14.30
C GLN A 9 9.63 -19.42 -15.82
N LEU A 10 8.64 -18.71 -16.37
CA LEU A 10 8.47 -18.56 -17.82
C LEU A 10 9.72 -17.93 -18.45
N SER A 11 10.24 -16.84 -17.88
CA SER A 11 11.49 -16.22 -18.33
C SER A 11 12.65 -17.22 -18.33
N ALA A 12 12.82 -18.00 -17.25
CA ALA A 12 13.88 -19.00 -17.16
C ALA A 12 13.75 -20.11 -18.23
N MET A 13 12.52 -20.57 -18.51
CA MET A 13 12.27 -21.62 -19.50
C MET A 13 12.49 -21.13 -20.94
N ILE A 14 12.00 -19.93 -21.26
CA ILE A 14 12.21 -19.31 -22.58
C ILE A 14 13.71 -19.05 -22.80
N ASN A 15 14.42 -18.54 -21.80
CA ASN A 15 15.87 -18.31 -21.88
C ASN A 15 16.67 -19.63 -21.99
N ALA A 16 16.13 -20.74 -21.49
CA ALA A 16 16.70 -22.07 -21.67
C ALA A 16 16.34 -22.72 -23.02
N GLY A 17 15.64 -22.01 -23.91
CA GLY A 17 15.27 -22.48 -25.25
C GLY A 17 14.02 -23.36 -25.30
N VAL A 18 13.25 -23.45 -24.21
CA VAL A 18 11.97 -24.18 -24.21
C VAL A 18 10.94 -23.36 -24.99
N THR A 19 10.12 -24.01 -25.81
CA THR A 19 9.08 -23.32 -26.58
C THR A 19 8.03 -22.69 -25.66
N LEU A 20 7.39 -21.61 -26.10
CA LEU A 20 6.35 -20.92 -25.33
C LEU A 20 5.19 -21.86 -24.98
N GLY A 21 4.68 -22.64 -25.94
CA GLY A 21 3.58 -23.58 -25.71
C GLY A 21 3.92 -24.64 -24.65
N ASN A 22 5.12 -25.24 -24.72
CA ASN A 22 5.56 -26.23 -23.72
C ASN A 22 5.77 -25.58 -22.34
N SER A 23 6.31 -24.36 -22.31
CA SER A 23 6.49 -23.62 -21.07
C SER A 23 5.15 -23.32 -20.40
N LEU A 24 4.15 -22.87 -21.16
CA LEU A 24 2.80 -22.61 -20.64
C LEU A 24 2.12 -23.90 -20.14
N ASP A 25 2.33 -25.03 -20.80
CA ASP A 25 1.79 -26.35 -20.39
C ASP A 25 2.39 -26.84 -19.05
N ILE A 26 3.71 -26.77 -18.93
CA ILE A 26 4.40 -27.14 -17.69
C ILE A 26 3.97 -26.23 -16.54
N LEU A 27 3.90 -24.92 -16.79
CA LEU A 27 3.58 -23.93 -15.77
C LEU A 27 2.10 -23.95 -15.37
N SER A 28 1.17 -24.29 -16.27
CA SER A 28 -0.24 -24.47 -15.90
C SER A 28 -0.39 -25.61 -14.90
N GLY A 29 0.32 -26.73 -15.10
CA GLY A 29 0.33 -27.88 -14.19
C GLY A 29 1.02 -27.63 -12.84
N GLN A 30 2.04 -26.75 -12.80
CA GLN A 30 2.76 -26.42 -11.56
C GLN A 30 2.12 -25.28 -10.75
N THR A 31 1.23 -24.49 -11.36
CA THR A 31 0.61 -23.34 -10.70
C THR A 31 -0.40 -23.79 -9.66
N LYS A 32 -0.09 -23.54 -8.38
CA LYS A 32 -0.99 -23.90 -7.25
C LYS A 32 -2.33 -23.18 -7.27
N ASN A 33 -2.36 -21.97 -7.81
CA ASN A 33 -3.57 -21.16 -7.88
C ASN A 33 -4.42 -21.59 -9.07
N LEU A 34 -5.51 -22.32 -8.80
CA LEU A 34 -6.39 -22.90 -9.82
C LEU A 34 -6.89 -21.87 -10.85
N ARG A 35 -7.23 -20.65 -10.40
CA ARG A 35 -7.70 -19.57 -11.29
C ARG A 35 -6.61 -19.10 -12.25
N LEU A 36 -5.36 -19.00 -11.76
CA LEU A 36 -4.23 -18.63 -12.61
C LEU A 36 -3.83 -19.79 -13.54
N ALA A 37 -3.83 -21.03 -13.04
CA ALA A 37 -3.55 -22.22 -13.82
C ALA A 37 -4.51 -22.35 -15.02
N GLU A 38 -5.81 -22.18 -14.78
CA GLU A 38 -6.83 -22.16 -15.83
C GLU A 38 -6.59 -21.03 -16.84
N ALA A 39 -6.27 -19.82 -16.35
CA ALA A 39 -5.96 -18.69 -17.24
C ALA A 39 -4.72 -18.96 -18.11
N ILE A 40 -3.66 -19.58 -17.57
CA ILE A 40 -2.47 -19.99 -18.32
C ILE A 40 -2.84 -21.04 -19.37
N GLN A 41 -3.64 -22.03 -19.01
CA GLN A 41 -4.09 -23.07 -19.94
C GLN A 41 -4.89 -22.49 -21.10
N GLN A 42 -5.81 -21.56 -20.82
CA GLN A 42 -6.58 -20.89 -21.87
C GLN A 42 -5.69 -20.01 -22.76
N VAL A 43 -4.69 -19.34 -22.18
CA VAL A 43 -3.70 -18.59 -22.97
C VAL A 43 -2.92 -19.54 -23.87
N LYS A 44 -2.45 -20.68 -23.36
CA LYS A 44 -1.78 -21.72 -24.14
C LYS A 44 -2.65 -22.15 -25.33
N THR A 45 -3.90 -22.54 -25.10
CA THR A 45 -4.81 -22.97 -26.18
C THR A 45 -4.97 -21.92 -27.26
N ARG A 46 -5.02 -20.63 -26.89
CA ARG A 46 -5.11 -19.54 -27.87
C ARG A 46 -3.81 -19.33 -28.63
N VAL A 47 -2.66 -19.44 -27.97
CA VAL A 47 -1.34 -19.39 -28.62
C VAL A 47 -1.18 -20.54 -29.59
N ASP A 48 -1.54 -21.77 -29.18
CA ASP A 48 -1.52 -22.96 -30.03
C ASP A 48 -2.45 -22.82 -31.25
N SER A 49 -3.54 -22.04 -31.12
CA SER A 49 -4.45 -21.70 -32.23
C SER A 49 -3.93 -20.60 -33.16
N GLY A 50 -2.73 -20.07 -32.91
CA GLY A 50 -2.07 -19.05 -33.74
C GLY A 50 -2.29 -17.60 -33.30
N LEU A 51 -2.90 -17.35 -32.13
CA LEU A 51 -2.99 -16.01 -31.58
C LEU A 51 -1.63 -15.60 -30.97
N SER A 52 -1.27 -14.31 -31.05
CA SER A 52 -0.09 -13.81 -30.32
C SER A 52 -0.23 -14.02 -28.81
N PHE A 53 0.89 -14.15 -28.10
CA PHE A 53 0.91 -14.35 -26.66
C PHE A 53 0.26 -13.18 -25.93
N SER A 54 0.59 -11.94 -26.31
CA SER A 54 -0.06 -10.74 -25.74
C SER A 54 -1.56 -10.71 -26.05
N GLY A 55 -1.96 -11.11 -27.26
CA GLY A 55 -3.36 -11.21 -27.66
C GLY A 55 -4.13 -12.24 -26.84
N ALA A 56 -3.52 -13.40 -26.59
CA ALA A 56 -4.08 -14.43 -25.74
C ALA A 56 -4.21 -13.96 -24.28
N MET A 57 -3.17 -13.34 -23.72
CA MET A 57 -3.18 -12.78 -22.36
C MET A 57 -4.31 -11.75 -22.17
N LYS A 58 -4.56 -10.89 -23.16
CA LYS A 58 -5.60 -9.84 -23.11
C LYS A 58 -7.01 -10.39 -22.87
N THR A 59 -7.24 -11.67 -23.17
CA THR A 59 -8.57 -12.31 -23.05
C THR A 59 -8.92 -12.73 -21.62
N ARG A 60 -7.96 -12.58 -20.69
CA ARG A 60 -8.07 -13.05 -19.31
C ARG A 60 -7.84 -11.89 -18.34
N SER A 61 -8.75 -11.75 -17.36
CA SER A 61 -8.67 -10.72 -16.31
C SER A 61 -7.44 -10.83 -15.41
N GLU A 62 -6.81 -12.01 -15.39
CA GLU A 62 -5.63 -12.30 -14.60
C GLU A 62 -4.39 -11.55 -15.09
N PHE A 63 -4.32 -11.18 -16.38
CA PHE A 63 -3.19 -10.42 -16.93
C PHE A 63 -3.57 -8.95 -17.04
N THR A 64 -2.80 -8.09 -16.38
CA THR A 64 -3.07 -6.65 -16.39
C THR A 64 -2.71 -6.04 -17.74
N THR A 65 -3.31 -4.90 -18.07
CA THR A 65 -2.96 -4.12 -19.29
C THR A 65 -1.46 -3.89 -19.40
N LEU A 66 -0.78 -3.65 -18.27
CA LEU A 66 0.67 -3.50 -18.18
C LEU A 66 1.43 -4.77 -18.58
N MET A 67 1.06 -5.93 -18.01
CA MET A 67 1.67 -7.22 -18.39
C MET A 67 1.52 -7.47 -19.89
N VAL A 68 0.33 -7.24 -20.42
CA VAL A 68 0.03 -7.41 -21.85
C VAL A 68 0.85 -6.45 -22.71
N ALA A 69 0.97 -5.18 -22.32
CA ALA A 69 1.71 -4.18 -23.10
C ALA A 69 3.22 -4.44 -23.15
N MET A 70 3.82 -4.87 -22.04
CA MET A 70 5.25 -5.25 -22.04
C MET A 70 5.48 -6.44 -22.96
N VAL A 71 4.68 -7.50 -22.83
CA VAL A 71 4.78 -8.68 -23.69
C VAL A 71 4.56 -8.30 -25.16
N ALA A 72 3.55 -7.48 -25.47
CA ALA A 72 3.29 -7.03 -26.84
C ALA A 72 4.48 -6.28 -27.45
N ALA A 73 5.11 -5.37 -26.71
CA ALA A 73 6.31 -4.66 -27.18
C ALA A 73 7.49 -5.62 -27.46
N GLY A 74 7.61 -6.68 -26.64
CA GLY A 74 8.60 -7.73 -26.86
C GLY A 74 8.31 -8.60 -28.09
N GLU A 75 7.04 -8.94 -28.31
CA GLU A 75 6.60 -9.68 -29.51
C GLU A 75 6.82 -8.87 -30.79
N GLU A 76 6.39 -7.60 -30.81
CA GLU A 76 6.56 -6.69 -31.95
C GLU A 76 8.05 -6.44 -32.26
N GLY A 77 8.88 -6.35 -31.22
CA GLY A 77 10.33 -6.15 -31.34
C GLY A 77 11.15 -7.42 -31.55
N GLY A 78 10.54 -8.61 -31.57
CA GLY A 78 11.24 -9.89 -31.71
C GLY A 78 12.17 -10.25 -30.54
N VAL A 79 11.96 -9.66 -29.36
CA VAL A 79 12.77 -9.80 -28.14
C VAL A 79 11.90 -10.24 -26.96
N LEU A 80 11.06 -11.25 -27.20
CA LEU A 80 10.09 -11.76 -26.24
C LEU A 80 10.76 -12.28 -24.95
N ASP A 81 11.90 -12.97 -25.08
CA ASP A 81 12.76 -13.43 -24.00
C ASP A 81 13.10 -12.31 -23.01
N LYS A 82 13.64 -11.19 -23.53
CA LYS A 82 14.01 -10.02 -22.73
C LYS A 82 12.79 -9.32 -22.14
N SER A 83 11.69 -9.24 -22.88
CA SER A 83 10.47 -8.60 -22.38
C SER A 83 9.84 -9.39 -21.23
N ILE A 84 9.78 -10.72 -21.32
CA ILE A 84 9.29 -11.57 -20.23
C ILE A 84 10.21 -11.46 -19.01
N GLU A 85 11.53 -11.39 -19.20
CA GLU A 85 12.49 -11.17 -18.12
C GLU A 85 12.26 -9.82 -17.42
N ARG A 86 12.10 -8.74 -18.18
CA ARG A 86 11.77 -7.41 -17.66
C ARG A 86 10.46 -7.40 -16.89
N LEU A 87 9.42 -8.06 -17.44
CA LEU A 87 8.14 -8.20 -16.75
C LEU A 87 8.28 -8.98 -15.43
N ALA A 88 9.03 -10.08 -15.42
CA ALA A 88 9.31 -10.83 -14.21
C ALA A 88 10.01 -9.96 -13.16
N THR A 89 11.02 -9.19 -13.57
CA THR A 89 11.75 -8.26 -12.68
C THR A 89 10.87 -7.13 -12.16
N PHE A 90 10.02 -6.56 -13.00
CA PHE A 90 9.04 -5.57 -12.57
C PHE A 90 8.08 -6.14 -11.51
N LEU A 91 7.53 -7.35 -11.75
CA LEU A 91 6.62 -8.00 -10.82
C LEU A 91 7.30 -8.38 -9.50
N ASP A 92 8.55 -8.84 -9.54
CA ASP A 92 9.38 -9.08 -8.35
C ASP A 92 9.54 -7.80 -7.53
N LYS A 93 9.92 -6.69 -8.18
CA LYS A 93 10.12 -5.40 -7.50
C LYS A 93 8.83 -4.86 -6.90
N GLN A 94 7.70 -5.01 -7.58
CA GLN A 94 6.40 -4.64 -7.02
C GLN A 94 6.01 -5.51 -5.81
N ASP A 95 6.25 -6.82 -5.85
CA ASP A 95 5.97 -7.73 -4.73
C ASP A 95 6.92 -7.43 -3.55
N GLU A 96 8.19 -7.14 -3.82
CA GLU A 96 9.20 -6.71 -2.84
C GLU A 96 8.75 -5.44 -2.12
N LEU A 97 8.42 -4.38 -2.86
CA LEU A 97 7.93 -3.11 -2.31
C LEU A 97 6.68 -3.32 -1.46
N ARG A 98 5.70 -4.08 -1.97
CA ARG A 98 4.48 -4.39 -1.23
C ARG A 98 4.78 -5.13 0.07
N ARG A 99 5.66 -6.13 0.02
CA ARG A 99 6.05 -6.91 1.21
C ARG A 99 6.75 -6.05 2.24
N LYS A 100 7.66 -5.17 1.82
CA LYS A 100 8.33 -4.21 2.71
C LYS A 100 7.33 -3.31 3.42
N VAL A 101 6.38 -2.73 2.66
CA VAL A 101 5.30 -1.90 3.24
C VAL A 101 4.44 -2.69 4.22
N ILE A 102 3.98 -3.89 3.84
CA ILE A 102 3.17 -4.74 4.73
C ILE A 102 3.95 -5.07 6.00
N SER A 103 5.18 -5.58 5.86
CA SER A 103 6.02 -5.96 7.00
C SER A 103 6.25 -4.81 7.97
N ALA A 104 6.47 -3.60 7.44
CA ALA A 104 6.76 -2.44 8.24
C ALA A 104 5.53 -1.89 8.99
N VAL A 105 4.32 -2.17 8.50
CA VAL A 105 3.04 -1.81 9.15
C VAL A 105 2.50 -2.92 10.08
N THR A 106 2.85 -4.18 9.83
CA THR A 106 2.37 -5.33 10.63
C THR A 106 2.76 -5.20 12.10
N TYR A 107 4.01 -4.85 12.42
CA TYR A 107 4.46 -4.75 13.81
C TYR A 107 3.67 -3.69 14.61
N PRO A 108 3.58 -2.41 14.16
CA PRO A 108 2.72 -1.43 14.81
C PRO A 108 1.27 -1.88 14.98
N ALA A 109 0.68 -2.48 13.94
CA ALA A 109 -0.71 -2.93 13.98
C ALA A 109 -0.95 -3.99 15.06
N VAL A 110 -0.02 -4.94 15.21
CA VAL A 110 -0.10 -5.99 16.25
C VAL A 110 0.02 -5.37 17.64
N VAL A 111 1.02 -4.52 17.90
CA VAL A 111 1.20 -3.89 19.22
C VAL A 111 0.00 -3.04 19.60
N ILE A 112 -0.52 -2.24 18.67
CA ILE A 112 -1.73 -1.43 18.87
C ILE A 112 -2.93 -2.32 19.20
N LEU A 113 -3.12 -3.41 18.46
CA LEU A 113 -4.20 -4.37 18.73
C LEU A 113 -4.10 -4.94 20.14
N PHE A 114 -2.92 -5.41 20.57
CA PHE A 114 -2.72 -5.92 21.93
C PHE A 114 -2.96 -4.86 23.00
N ALA A 115 -2.48 -3.63 22.77
CA ALA A 115 -2.73 -2.51 23.69
C ALA A 115 -4.23 -2.23 23.87
N PHE A 116 -5.00 -2.18 22.76
CA PHE A 116 -6.45 -2.01 22.82
C PHE A 116 -7.16 -3.19 23.47
N VAL A 117 -6.71 -4.44 23.25
CA VAL A 117 -7.28 -5.63 23.91
C VAL A 117 -7.06 -5.59 25.42
N ILE A 118 -5.83 -5.30 25.87
CA ILE A 118 -5.50 -5.18 27.30
C ILE A 118 -6.33 -4.04 27.93
N LEU A 119 -6.38 -2.90 27.26
CA LEU A 119 -7.18 -1.76 27.71
C LEU A 119 -8.67 -2.12 27.81
N TYR A 120 -9.20 -2.81 26.81
CA TYR A 120 -10.59 -3.26 26.79
C TYR A 120 -10.90 -4.18 27.97
N ILE A 121 -10.06 -5.17 28.24
CA ILE A 121 -10.24 -6.09 29.38
C ILE A 121 -10.17 -5.34 30.70
N LEU A 122 -9.20 -4.44 30.85
CA LEU A 122 -9.04 -3.64 32.06
C LEU A 122 -10.31 -2.81 32.32
N VAL A 123 -10.80 -2.10 31.30
CA VAL A 123 -11.93 -1.18 31.44
C VAL A 123 -13.26 -1.95 31.58
N THR A 124 -13.47 -3.06 30.88
CA THR A 124 -14.77 -3.75 30.89
C THR A 124 -14.90 -4.83 31.95
N VAL A 125 -13.79 -5.43 32.41
CA VAL A 125 -13.82 -6.53 33.40
C VAL A 125 -13.28 -6.08 34.75
N VAL A 126 -12.13 -5.41 34.78
CA VAL A 126 -11.45 -5.08 36.04
C VAL A 126 -12.15 -3.92 36.74
N MET A 127 -12.43 -2.83 36.03
CA MET A 127 -13.02 -1.62 36.62
C MET A 127 -14.41 -1.82 37.24
N PRO A 128 -15.36 -2.55 36.63
CA PRO A 128 -16.67 -2.77 37.23
C PRO A 128 -16.61 -3.60 38.51
N ARG A 129 -15.68 -4.57 38.60
CA ARG A 129 -15.46 -5.36 39.83
C ARG A 129 -15.02 -4.48 40.99
N PHE A 130 -14.09 -3.56 40.74
CA PHE A 130 -13.69 -2.58 41.76
C PHE A 130 -14.85 -1.65 42.13
N SER A 131 -15.62 -1.17 41.16
CA SER A 131 -16.80 -0.33 41.42
C SER A 131 -17.81 -1.01 42.36
N GLN A 132 -18.07 -2.32 42.17
CA GLN A 132 -18.96 -3.09 43.04
C GLN A 132 -18.44 -3.19 44.48
N VAL A 133 -17.14 -3.43 44.65
CA VAL A 133 -16.51 -3.49 45.99
C VAL A 133 -16.63 -2.15 46.70
N PHE A 134 -16.34 -1.03 46.03
CA PHE A 134 -16.42 0.29 46.66
C PHE A 134 -17.84 0.74 46.99
N LYS A 135 -18.84 0.37 46.17
CA LYS A 135 -20.26 0.62 46.50
C LYS A 135 -20.67 -0.06 47.82
N GLY A 136 -20.09 -1.21 48.14
CA GLY A 136 -20.34 -1.91 49.40
C GLY A 136 -19.71 -1.24 50.63
N LEU A 137 -18.72 -0.37 50.44
CA LEU A 137 -18.00 0.31 51.53
C LEU A 137 -18.68 1.64 51.95
N ASN A 138 -19.67 2.12 51.21
CA ASN A 138 -20.41 3.37 51.47
C ASN A 138 -19.53 4.61 51.70
N VAL A 139 -18.34 4.65 51.07
CA VAL A 139 -17.38 5.76 51.13
C VAL A 139 -17.59 6.69 49.94
N GLU A 140 -17.47 8.00 50.15
CA GLU A 140 -17.49 8.97 49.05
C GLU A 140 -16.26 8.78 48.14
N LEU A 141 -16.52 8.46 46.87
CA LEU A 141 -15.47 8.26 45.88
C LEU A 141 -14.97 9.60 45.33
N PRO A 142 -13.64 9.78 45.14
CA PRO A 142 -13.09 10.92 44.42
C PRO A 142 -13.68 11.04 43.02
N ARG A 143 -13.85 12.29 42.54
CA ARG A 143 -14.44 12.57 41.21
C ARG A 143 -13.72 11.85 40.06
N LEU A 144 -12.40 11.71 40.15
CA LEU A 144 -11.60 10.98 39.16
C LEU A 144 -11.99 9.50 39.08
N THR A 145 -12.17 8.85 40.23
CA THR A 145 -12.60 7.44 40.31
C THR A 145 -14.00 7.24 39.74
N VAL A 146 -14.93 8.14 40.09
CA VAL A 146 -16.31 8.10 39.56
C VAL A 146 -16.31 8.22 38.03
N ALA A 147 -15.58 9.20 37.48
CA ALA A 147 -15.49 9.39 36.03
C ALA A 147 -14.92 8.16 35.30
N VAL A 148 -13.89 7.52 35.85
CA VAL A 148 -13.30 6.30 35.28
C VAL A 148 -14.29 5.12 35.34
N PHE A 149 -15.04 4.96 36.44
CA PHE A 149 -16.06 3.93 36.56
C PHE A 149 -17.25 4.16 35.64
N ASP A 150 -17.70 5.41 35.48
CA ASP A 150 -18.80 5.75 34.57
C ASP A 150 -18.40 5.48 33.11
N PHE A 151 -17.19 5.88 32.70
CA PHE A 151 -16.65 5.55 31.39
C PHE A 151 -16.52 4.05 31.19
N SER A 152 -16.06 3.32 32.22
CA SER A 152 -15.95 1.87 32.20
C SER A 152 -17.31 1.18 32.02
N ASN A 153 -18.32 1.59 32.78
CA ASN A 153 -19.67 1.06 32.65
C ASN A 153 -20.27 1.39 31.29
N TRP A 154 -20.04 2.60 30.77
CA TRP A 154 -20.45 2.96 29.42
C TRP A 154 -19.76 2.07 28.37
N MET A 155 -18.44 1.89 28.47
CA MET A 155 -17.68 1.06 27.54
C MET A 155 -18.10 -0.41 27.62
N ALA A 156 -18.39 -0.95 28.80
CA ALA A 156 -18.85 -2.33 28.97
C ALA A 156 -20.25 -2.56 28.35
N ASN A 157 -21.17 -1.62 28.54
CA ASN A 157 -22.54 -1.72 28.03
C ASN A 157 -22.68 -1.35 26.56
N TYR A 158 -21.86 -0.42 26.06
CA TYR A 158 -21.95 0.18 24.73
C TYR A 158 -20.69 -0.03 23.88
N TRP A 159 -19.92 -1.09 24.12
CA TRP A 159 -18.67 -1.40 23.39
C TRP A 159 -18.84 -1.46 21.87
N TYR A 160 -20.04 -1.83 21.40
CA TYR A 160 -20.39 -1.91 19.99
C TYR A 160 -20.50 -0.53 19.32
N ILE A 161 -20.75 0.56 20.07
CA ILE A 161 -20.87 1.90 19.49
C ILE A 161 -19.53 2.40 18.93
N PRO A 162 -18.40 2.39 19.68
CA PRO A 162 -17.09 2.72 19.10
C PRO A 162 -16.69 1.82 17.93
N ALA A 163 -16.94 0.51 18.04
CA ALA A 163 -16.60 -0.45 16.99
C ALA A 163 -17.40 -0.19 15.70
N LEU A 164 -18.71 0.03 15.82
CA LEU A 164 -19.58 0.33 14.69
C LEU A 164 -19.29 1.71 14.10
N SER A 165 -19.00 2.71 14.93
CA SER A 165 -18.58 4.05 14.49
C SER A 165 -17.30 3.99 13.66
N PHE A 166 -16.28 3.26 14.13
CA PHE A 166 -15.04 3.05 13.40
C PHE A 166 -15.29 2.31 12.07
N LEU A 167 -16.11 1.26 12.08
CA LEU A 167 -16.46 0.52 10.87
C LEU A 167 -17.18 1.40 9.84
N VAL A 168 -18.18 2.17 10.27
CA VAL A 168 -18.92 3.11 9.41
C VAL A 168 -17.99 4.19 8.87
N PHE A 169 -17.10 4.74 9.70
CA PHE A 169 -16.09 5.71 9.27
C PHE A 169 -15.20 5.16 8.14
N VAL A 170 -14.69 3.93 8.30
CA VAL A 170 -13.88 3.26 7.26
C VAL A 170 -14.70 3.02 5.99
N LEU A 171 -15.93 2.51 6.12
CA LEU A 171 -16.81 2.24 4.98
C LEU A 171 -17.15 3.53 4.20
N VAL A 172 -17.41 4.64 4.90
CA VAL A 172 -17.67 5.94 4.27
C VAL A 172 -16.44 6.42 3.52
N ILE A 173 -15.24 6.35 4.12
CA ILE A 173 -14.01 6.73 3.43
C ILE A 173 -13.77 5.86 2.19
N VAL A 174 -13.97 4.54 2.29
CA VAL A 174 -13.82 3.62 1.15
C VAL A 174 -14.84 3.95 0.06
N TRP A 175 -16.11 4.14 0.42
CA TRP A 175 -17.17 4.48 -0.52
C TRP A 175 -16.88 5.80 -1.24
N MET A 176 -16.54 6.85 -0.49
CA MET A 176 -16.18 8.14 -1.07
C MET A 176 -14.90 8.05 -1.93
N SER A 177 -13.94 7.19 -1.58
CA SER A 177 -12.71 7.01 -2.37
C SER A 177 -12.96 6.34 -3.72
N ARG A 178 -14.07 5.59 -3.86
CA ARG A 178 -14.47 4.91 -5.10
C ARG A 178 -15.37 5.77 -5.98
N ASN A 179 -16.07 6.73 -5.40
CA ASN A 179 -16.98 7.59 -6.13
C ASN A 179 -16.21 8.66 -6.94
N LYS A 180 -16.50 8.75 -8.24
CA LYS A 180 -15.76 9.61 -9.20
C LYS A 180 -15.75 11.09 -8.81
N GLY A 181 -16.83 11.60 -8.21
CA GLY A 181 -16.94 12.99 -7.79
C GLY A 181 -16.13 13.35 -6.54
N THR A 182 -15.97 12.41 -5.60
CA THR A 182 -15.29 12.65 -4.31
C THR A 182 -13.85 12.15 -4.28
N ARG A 183 -13.48 11.25 -5.19
CA ARG A 183 -12.12 10.68 -5.28
C ARG A 183 -11.04 11.76 -5.36
N PRO A 184 -11.13 12.82 -6.19
CA PRO A 184 -10.06 13.82 -6.26
C PRO A 184 -9.86 14.62 -4.98
N LEU A 185 -10.94 14.89 -4.25
CA LEU A 185 -10.88 15.58 -2.95
C LEU A 185 -10.19 14.70 -1.91
N ILE A 186 -10.55 13.41 -1.88
CA ILE A 186 -9.96 12.44 -0.96
C ILE A 186 -8.49 12.20 -1.28
N ASP A 187 -8.15 12.03 -2.56
CA ASP A 187 -6.77 11.79 -2.98
C ASP A 187 -5.88 12.99 -2.64
N ARG A 188 -6.39 14.22 -2.79
CA ARG A 188 -5.71 15.43 -2.32
C ARG A 188 -5.61 15.50 -0.79
N ALA A 189 -6.66 15.12 -0.08
CA ALA A 189 -6.66 15.09 1.39
C ALA A 189 -5.65 14.08 1.93
N LYS A 190 -5.58 12.86 1.36
CA LYS A 190 -4.62 11.81 1.72
C LYS A 190 -3.18 12.34 1.66
N LEU A 191 -2.83 13.05 0.59
CA LEU A 191 -1.48 13.61 0.41
C LEU A 191 -1.14 14.74 1.41
N ARG A 192 -2.15 15.36 2.03
CA ARG A 192 -1.98 16.43 3.03
C ARG A 192 -2.03 15.94 4.47
N LEU A 193 -2.32 14.66 4.71
CA LEU A 193 -2.36 14.12 6.07
C LEU A 193 -0.96 14.20 6.70
N PRO A 194 -0.84 14.74 7.93
CA PRO A 194 0.44 14.74 8.64
C PRO A 194 0.88 13.28 8.87
N LEU A 195 2.20 13.04 8.83
CA LEU A 195 2.86 11.74 8.98
C LEU A 195 2.59 10.72 7.86
N VAL A 196 1.33 10.55 7.42
CA VAL A 196 0.93 9.51 6.46
C VAL A 196 0.95 10.00 5.02
N GLY A 197 0.66 11.28 4.77
CA GLY A 197 0.59 11.83 3.41
C GLY A 197 1.91 11.71 2.65
N ASP A 198 3.03 11.90 3.35
CA ASP A 198 4.38 11.74 2.80
C ASP A 198 4.68 10.28 2.43
N ILE A 199 4.26 9.30 3.25
CA ILE A 199 4.36 7.87 2.92
C ILE A 199 3.58 7.57 1.65
N ILE A 200 2.32 8.00 1.59
CA ILE A 200 1.45 7.76 0.43
C ILE A 200 2.08 8.35 -0.82
N PHE A 201 2.55 9.60 -0.73
CA PHE A 201 3.21 10.29 -1.84
C PHE A 201 4.45 9.53 -2.33
N LYS A 202 5.38 9.19 -1.43
CA LYS A 202 6.60 8.43 -1.77
C LYS A 202 6.27 7.06 -2.37
N GLY A 203 5.28 6.35 -1.82
CA GLY A 203 4.83 5.07 -2.35
C GLY A 203 4.18 5.15 -3.74
N ILE A 204 3.46 6.24 -4.04
CA ILE A 204 2.93 6.48 -5.39
C ILE A 204 4.07 6.84 -6.35
N MET A 205 5.02 7.69 -5.95
CA MET A 205 6.16 8.09 -6.79
C MET A 205 7.09 6.91 -7.10
N ALA A 206 7.41 6.08 -6.12
CA ALA A 206 8.15 4.83 -6.30
C ALA A 206 7.50 3.94 -7.35
N ARG A 207 6.21 3.61 -7.16
CA ARG A 207 5.47 2.73 -8.07
C ARG A 207 5.30 3.33 -9.47
N SER A 208 5.00 4.62 -9.58
CA SER A 208 4.74 5.26 -10.88
C SER A 208 6.02 5.41 -11.70
N ASN A 209 7.12 5.85 -11.08
CA ASN A 209 8.41 5.93 -11.78
C ASN A 209 8.96 4.55 -12.13
N ARG A 210 8.79 3.55 -11.25
CA ARG A 210 9.13 2.15 -11.58
C ARG A 210 8.33 1.65 -12.78
N THR A 211 7.04 1.95 -12.82
CA THR A 211 6.15 1.57 -13.93
C THR A 211 6.60 2.21 -15.23
N LEU A 212 6.83 3.53 -15.23
CA LEU A 212 7.29 4.24 -16.41
C LEU A 212 8.65 3.72 -16.89
N SER A 213 9.61 3.55 -15.97
CA SER A 213 10.93 2.99 -16.26
C SER A 213 10.82 1.62 -16.91
N SER A 214 10.08 0.68 -16.31
CA SER A 214 9.95 -0.69 -16.85
C SER A 214 9.21 -0.74 -18.20
N LEU A 215 8.22 0.13 -18.42
CA LEU A 215 7.53 0.22 -19.70
C LEU A 215 8.45 0.75 -20.81
N VAL A 216 9.18 1.84 -20.53
CA VAL A 216 10.14 2.42 -21.47
C VAL A 216 11.28 1.44 -21.75
N GLU A 217 11.81 0.79 -20.71
CA GLU A 217 12.84 -0.24 -20.86
C GLU A 217 12.36 -1.39 -21.74
N ALA A 218 11.11 -1.84 -21.56
CA ALA A 218 10.49 -2.88 -22.39
C ALA A 218 10.18 -2.45 -23.84
N GLY A 219 10.49 -1.21 -24.22
CA GLY A 219 10.27 -0.70 -25.58
C GLY A 219 8.85 -0.22 -25.84
N VAL A 220 8.03 -0.05 -24.80
CA VAL A 220 6.69 0.54 -24.96
C VAL A 220 6.82 2.02 -25.34
N PRO A 221 6.14 2.51 -26.40
CA PRO A 221 6.21 3.91 -26.80
C PRO A 221 5.89 4.87 -25.65
N ILE A 222 6.67 5.94 -25.50
CA ILE A 222 6.63 6.83 -24.34
C ILE A 222 5.24 7.41 -24.04
N LEU A 223 4.46 7.77 -25.07
CA LEU A 223 3.10 8.28 -24.89
C LEU A 223 2.20 7.22 -24.24
N ARG A 224 2.23 5.99 -24.75
CA ARG A 224 1.49 4.87 -24.18
C ARG A 224 1.99 4.54 -22.77
N ALA A 225 3.30 4.63 -22.53
CA ALA A 225 3.88 4.39 -21.22
C ALA A 225 3.41 5.43 -20.18
N LEU A 226 3.28 6.70 -20.57
CA LEU A 226 2.76 7.79 -19.71
C LEU A 226 1.28 7.57 -19.37
N ASP A 227 0.44 7.24 -20.36
CA ASP A 227 -0.99 6.94 -20.14
C ASP A 227 -1.17 5.78 -19.16
N MET A 228 -0.44 4.68 -19.38
CA MET A 228 -0.50 3.51 -18.50
C MET A 228 0.05 3.81 -17.10
N THR A 229 1.07 4.65 -17.00
CA THR A 229 1.59 5.09 -15.70
C THR A 229 0.55 5.92 -14.96
N ALA A 230 -0.15 6.83 -15.65
CA ALA A 230 -1.23 7.63 -15.07
C ALA A 230 -2.36 6.76 -14.50
N GLU A 231 -2.71 5.65 -15.18
CA GLU A 231 -3.69 4.67 -14.68
C GLU A 231 -3.19 3.92 -13.43
N VAL A 232 -1.91 3.54 -13.40
CA VAL A 232 -1.30 2.74 -12.32
C VAL A 232 -0.98 3.56 -11.06
N SER A 233 -0.80 4.88 -11.17
CA SER A 233 -0.53 5.76 -10.03
C SER A 233 -1.61 5.68 -8.94
N ASP A 234 -2.86 5.40 -9.31
CA ASP A 234 -4.03 5.24 -8.42
C ASP A 234 -4.24 6.42 -7.44
N ASN A 235 -3.92 7.63 -7.90
CA ASN A 235 -4.17 8.88 -7.21
C ASN A 235 -4.42 9.97 -8.25
N SER A 236 -5.55 10.67 -8.16
CA SER A 236 -5.94 11.64 -9.19
C SER A 236 -4.89 12.74 -9.41
N VAL A 237 -4.26 13.25 -8.35
CA VAL A 237 -3.30 14.36 -8.44
C VAL A 237 -2.04 13.94 -9.21
N VAL A 238 -1.58 12.70 -9.00
CA VAL A 238 -0.41 12.15 -9.70
C VAL A 238 -0.78 11.73 -11.12
N SER A 239 -1.96 11.13 -11.31
CA SER A 239 -2.51 10.75 -12.60
C SER A 239 -2.63 11.97 -13.53
N ASP A 240 -3.18 13.07 -13.04
CA ASP A 240 -3.26 14.36 -13.77
C ASP A 240 -1.86 14.87 -14.14
N GLY A 241 -0.86 14.68 -13.28
CA GLY A 241 0.53 15.04 -13.57
C GLY A 241 1.11 14.25 -14.75
N TYR A 242 0.91 12.93 -14.80
CA TYR A 242 1.34 12.11 -15.93
C TYR A 242 0.54 12.39 -17.21
N ALA A 243 -0.75 12.71 -17.11
CA ALA A 243 -1.57 13.14 -18.24
C ALA A 243 -1.05 14.46 -18.85
N LEU A 244 -0.64 15.42 -18.02
CA LEU A 244 0.00 16.66 -18.49
C LEU A 244 1.35 16.40 -19.18
N LEU A 245 2.14 15.45 -18.67
CA LEU A 245 3.38 15.01 -19.34
C LEU A 245 3.08 14.38 -20.71
N HIS A 246 2.07 13.51 -20.78
CA HIS A 246 1.62 12.91 -22.03
C HIS A 246 1.22 13.97 -23.06
N ASP A 247 0.38 14.94 -22.66
CA ASP A 247 -0.11 15.98 -23.56
C ASP A 247 1.00 16.92 -24.05
N SER A 248 2.00 17.18 -23.21
CA SER A 248 3.18 17.97 -23.60
C SER A 248 4.09 17.19 -24.56
N ALA A 249 4.39 15.93 -24.24
CA ALA A 249 5.22 15.06 -25.08
C ALA A 249 4.59 14.83 -26.46
N ARG A 250 3.26 14.69 -26.53
CA ARG A 250 2.51 14.58 -27.79
C ARG A 250 2.68 15.81 -28.69
N LYS A 251 2.92 16.98 -28.10
CA LYS A 251 3.19 18.25 -28.81
C LYS A 251 4.69 18.48 -29.07
N GLY A 252 5.56 17.52 -28.74
CA GLY A 252 7.01 17.64 -28.87
C GLY A 252 7.70 18.41 -27.75
N GLY A 253 7.03 18.63 -26.61
CA GLY A 253 7.64 19.26 -25.44
C GLY A 253 8.57 18.31 -24.68
N SER A 254 9.62 18.85 -24.07
CA SER A 254 10.56 18.08 -23.22
C SER A 254 9.86 17.59 -21.95
N LEU A 255 10.07 16.32 -21.61
CA LEU A 255 9.51 15.70 -20.40
C LEU A 255 10.05 16.37 -19.13
N GLY A 256 11.36 16.60 -19.08
CA GLY A 256 12.01 17.23 -17.93
C GLY A 256 11.53 18.65 -17.67
N ASP A 257 11.44 19.47 -18.74
CA ASP A 257 10.97 20.86 -18.63
C ASP A 257 9.49 20.92 -18.26
N THR A 258 8.68 20.00 -18.78
CA THR A 258 7.26 19.90 -18.43
C THR A 258 7.10 19.47 -16.98
N ALA A 259 7.81 18.44 -16.53
CA ALA A 259 7.75 17.92 -15.17
C ALA A 259 8.09 19.01 -14.14
N LYS A 260 9.06 19.88 -14.43
CA LYS A 260 9.46 21.00 -13.57
C LYS A 260 8.31 21.98 -13.28
N ASN A 261 7.39 22.14 -14.22
CA ASN A 261 6.25 23.05 -14.10
C ASN A 261 5.02 22.41 -13.42
N ILE A 262 5.03 21.10 -13.20
CA ILE A 262 3.93 20.36 -12.58
C ILE A 262 4.22 20.21 -11.08
N LYS A 263 3.37 20.80 -10.24
CA LYS A 263 3.54 20.86 -8.78
C LYS A 263 3.69 19.50 -8.07
N VAL A 264 3.18 18.42 -8.66
CA VAL A 264 3.23 17.08 -8.05
C VAL A 264 4.60 16.43 -8.15
N PHE A 265 5.41 16.82 -9.13
CA PHE A 265 6.73 16.24 -9.35
C PHE A 265 7.80 17.06 -8.63
N PRO A 266 8.60 16.44 -7.73
CA PRO A 266 9.75 17.11 -7.16
C PRO A 266 10.79 17.45 -8.23
N VAL A 267 11.56 18.51 -7.98
CA VAL A 267 12.62 19.00 -8.89
C VAL A 267 13.57 17.88 -9.33
N MET A 268 13.89 16.96 -8.42
CA MET A 268 14.75 15.81 -8.73
C MET A 268 14.18 14.92 -9.84
N ILE A 269 12.86 14.67 -9.87
CA ILE A 269 12.23 13.88 -10.95
C ILE A 269 12.40 14.61 -12.27
N ALA A 270 12.09 15.91 -12.30
CA ALA A 270 12.20 16.73 -13.50
C ALA A 270 13.63 16.75 -14.05
N HIS A 271 14.64 16.89 -13.18
CA HIS A 271 16.05 16.84 -13.56
C HIS A 271 16.46 15.48 -14.11
N MET A 272 16.06 14.39 -13.45
CA MET A 272 16.37 13.03 -13.91
C MET A 272 15.70 12.71 -15.26
N MET A 273 14.46 13.18 -15.46
CA MET A 273 13.79 13.10 -16.76
C MET A 273 14.53 13.90 -17.82
N LYS A 274 14.98 15.13 -17.52
CA LYS A 274 15.73 15.96 -18.45
C LYS A 274 17.04 15.30 -18.88
N VAL A 275 17.83 14.85 -17.90
CA VAL A 275 19.10 14.16 -18.16
C VAL A 275 18.86 12.87 -18.94
N GLY A 276 17.84 12.09 -18.58
CA GLY A 276 17.48 10.86 -19.29
C GLY A 276 17.05 11.11 -20.73
N GLU A 277 16.30 12.17 -20.98
CA GLU A 277 15.88 12.60 -22.33
C GLU A 277 17.07 13.06 -23.18
N GLU A 278 17.96 13.89 -22.63
CA GLU A 278 19.16 14.40 -23.34
C GLU A 278 20.21 13.32 -23.62
N THR A 279 20.34 12.34 -22.71
CA THR A 279 21.32 11.25 -22.85
C THR A 279 20.76 10.00 -23.51
N GLY A 280 19.45 9.96 -23.79
CA GLY A 280 18.76 8.78 -24.34
C GLY A 280 18.69 7.61 -23.36
N ARG A 281 18.75 7.86 -22.05
CA ARG A 281 18.75 6.85 -20.96
C ARG A 281 17.64 7.12 -19.94
N LEU A 282 16.44 7.39 -20.44
CA LEU A 282 15.29 7.76 -19.62
C LEU A 282 14.90 6.64 -18.65
N GLU A 283 14.94 5.40 -19.10
CA GLU A 283 14.66 4.19 -18.32
C GLU A 283 15.60 4.05 -17.11
N GLU A 284 16.90 4.29 -17.29
CA GLU A 284 17.91 4.24 -16.22
C GLU A 284 17.67 5.34 -15.19
N MET A 285 17.42 6.58 -15.64
CA MET A 285 17.19 7.71 -14.75
C MET A 285 15.89 7.55 -13.95
N LEU A 286 14.81 7.09 -14.58
CA LEU A 286 13.54 6.81 -13.89
C LEU A 286 13.65 5.63 -12.91
N ALA A 287 14.46 4.61 -13.22
CA ALA A 287 14.75 3.53 -12.29
C ALA A 287 15.43 4.05 -11.02
N LYS A 288 16.44 4.91 -11.16
CA LYS A 288 17.12 5.55 -10.02
C LYS A 288 16.17 6.42 -9.18
N VAL A 289 15.27 7.15 -9.83
CA VAL A 289 14.22 7.90 -9.13
C VAL A 289 13.32 6.96 -8.33
N ALA A 290 12.88 5.85 -8.93
CA ALA A 290 12.07 4.86 -8.22
C ALA A 290 12.80 4.26 -7.02
N ASP A 291 14.04 3.82 -7.19
CA ASP A 291 14.88 3.26 -6.11
C ASP A 291 15.08 4.27 -4.96
N TRP A 292 15.27 5.54 -5.29
CA TRP A 292 15.38 6.61 -4.29
C TRP A 292 14.09 6.77 -3.48
N PHE A 293 12.92 6.82 -4.13
CA PHE A 293 11.63 6.91 -3.44
C PHE A 293 11.30 5.66 -2.63
N GLU A 294 11.71 4.47 -3.08
CA GLU A 294 11.58 3.22 -2.33
C GLU A 294 12.41 3.29 -1.03
N THR A 295 13.66 3.74 -1.12
CA THR A 295 14.55 3.92 0.03
C THR A 295 13.98 4.95 1.02
N GLU A 296 13.56 6.11 0.52
CA GLU A 296 12.94 7.16 1.33
C GLU A 296 11.64 6.68 2.00
N LEU A 297 10.83 5.89 1.29
CA LEU A 297 9.61 5.29 1.85
C LEU A 297 9.95 4.36 3.01
N GLU A 298 10.93 3.46 2.83
CA GLU A 298 11.39 2.53 3.87
C GLU A 298 11.89 3.28 5.11
N GLU A 299 12.70 4.32 4.92
CA GLU A 299 13.19 5.14 6.02
C GLU A 299 12.05 5.85 6.77
N LYS A 300 11.08 6.41 6.05
CA LYS A 300 9.93 7.06 6.69
C LYS A 300 9.09 6.09 7.50
N ILE A 301 8.82 4.89 6.98
CA ILE A 301 8.07 3.90 7.74
C ILE A 301 8.87 3.48 8.98
N LYS A 302 10.18 3.23 8.85
CA LYS A 302 11.04 2.88 9.99
C LYS A 302 11.03 3.96 11.08
N ARG A 303 11.16 5.24 10.71
CA ARG A 303 11.13 6.37 11.65
C ARG A 303 9.77 6.47 12.35
N LEU A 304 8.68 6.33 11.62
CA LEU A 304 7.33 6.36 12.21
C LEU A 304 7.12 5.21 13.19
N THR A 305 7.54 3.99 12.84
CA THR A 305 7.48 2.85 13.76
C THR A 305 8.30 3.10 15.02
N SER A 306 9.51 3.67 14.91
CA SER A 306 10.35 3.97 16.08
C SER A 306 9.78 5.04 17.02
N ILE A 307 8.98 5.97 16.51
CA ILE A 307 8.32 7.01 17.32
C ILE A 307 7.02 6.48 17.94
N LEU A 308 6.31 5.60 17.22
CA LEU A 308 5.07 5.00 17.69
C LEU A 308 5.28 4.16 18.96
N GLU A 309 6.41 3.45 19.08
CA GLU A 309 6.67 2.59 20.23
C GLU A 309 6.76 3.34 21.57
N PRO A 310 7.60 4.40 21.73
CA PRO A 310 7.60 5.23 22.94
C PRO A 310 6.23 5.87 23.23
N LEU A 311 5.53 6.34 22.20
CA LEU A 311 4.20 6.93 22.36
C LEU A 311 3.20 5.91 22.90
N LEU A 312 3.23 4.67 22.40
CA LEU A 312 2.38 3.59 22.89
C LEU A 312 2.71 3.22 24.34
N ILE A 313 3.99 3.16 24.70
CA ILE A 313 4.41 2.91 26.09
C ILE A 313 3.89 4.01 27.02
N ILE A 314 4.07 5.28 26.66
CA ILE A 314 3.57 6.42 27.44
C ILE A 314 2.04 6.39 27.51
N PHE A 315 1.36 6.08 26.41
CA PHE A 315 -0.09 6.01 26.36
C PHE A 315 -0.65 4.89 27.24
N VAL A 316 -0.15 3.65 27.09
CA VAL A 316 -0.58 2.50 27.88
C VAL A 316 -0.20 2.69 29.35
N GLY A 317 1.05 3.12 29.62
CA GLY A 317 1.52 3.40 30.98
C GLY A 317 0.69 4.49 31.65
N GLY A 318 0.35 5.56 30.92
CA GLY A 318 -0.52 6.63 31.39
C GLY A 318 -1.92 6.14 31.75
N ILE A 319 -2.51 5.27 30.93
CA ILE A 319 -3.81 4.67 31.25
C ILE A 319 -3.73 3.76 32.47
N VAL A 320 -2.71 2.89 32.54
CA VAL A 320 -2.50 2.01 33.70
C VAL A 320 -2.31 2.83 34.98
N ALA A 321 -1.54 3.92 34.92
CA ALA A 321 -1.35 4.83 36.04
C ALA A 321 -2.65 5.53 36.46
N LEU A 322 -3.44 6.05 35.50
CA LEU A 322 -4.75 6.64 35.75
C LEU A 322 -5.69 5.66 36.45
N VAL A 323 -5.71 4.41 35.97
CA VAL A 323 -6.49 3.33 36.56
C VAL A 323 -6.01 3.01 37.97
N ALA A 324 -4.71 2.88 38.18
CA ALA A 324 -4.15 2.61 39.49
C ALA A 324 -4.54 3.72 40.48
N LEU A 325 -4.39 5.00 40.11
CA LEU A 325 -4.83 6.13 40.92
C LEU A 325 -6.33 6.06 41.23
N ALA A 326 -7.16 5.76 40.23
CA ALA A 326 -8.60 5.63 40.42
C ALA A 326 -8.98 4.54 41.44
N ILE A 327 -8.19 3.48 41.58
CA ILE A 327 -8.42 2.40 42.56
C ILE A 327 -7.78 2.73 43.91
N PHE A 328 -6.51 3.13 43.94
CA PHE A 328 -5.74 3.30 45.17
C PHE A 328 -6.19 4.51 45.99
N THR A 329 -6.58 5.62 45.35
CA THR A 329 -7.02 6.82 46.08
C THR A 329 -8.23 6.54 46.99
N PRO A 330 -9.31 5.88 46.52
CA PRO A 330 -10.41 5.42 47.38
C PRO A 330 -9.98 4.50 48.53
N ILE A 331 -9.05 3.58 48.29
CA ILE A 331 -8.58 2.64 49.33
C ILE A 331 -7.90 3.41 50.46
N VAL A 332 -7.02 4.36 50.12
CA VAL A 332 -6.33 5.19 51.11
C VAL A 332 -7.32 6.06 51.89
N THR A 333 -8.29 6.67 51.22
CA THR A 333 -9.32 7.47 51.89
C THR A 333 -10.24 6.61 52.76
N ALA A 334 -10.61 5.42 52.32
CA ALA A 334 -11.38 4.47 53.13
C ALA A 334 -10.61 4.07 54.41
N ILE A 335 -9.32 3.72 54.30
CA ILE A 335 -8.48 3.40 55.45
C ILE A 335 -8.37 4.60 56.41
N GLN A 336 -8.16 5.81 55.89
CA GLN A 336 -8.10 7.03 56.71
C GLN A 336 -9.41 7.36 57.41
N SER A 337 -10.56 7.02 56.82
CA SER A 337 -11.87 7.20 57.45
C SER A 337 -12.19 6.15 58.53
N MET A 338 -11.47 5.02 58.52
CA MET A 338 -11.62 3.93 59.50
C MET A 338 -10.63 4.01 60.67
N MET A 339 -9.57 4.82 60.55
CA MET A 339 -8.65 5.17 61.63
C MET A 339 -9.15 6.40 62.39
#